data_AF-A0A1A8BD26-F1
#
_entry.id   AF-A0A1A8BD26-F1
#
_cell.length_a   1.000
_cell.length_b   1.000
_cell.length_c   1.000
_cell.angle_alpha   90.00
_cell.angle_beta   90.00
_cell.angle_gamma   90.00
#
_symmetry.space_group_name_H-M   'P 1'
#
loop_
_entity.id
_entity.type
_entity.pdbx_description
1 polymer ?
#
loop_
_entity_poly.entity_id
_entity_poly.type
_entity_poly.pdbx_seq_one_letter_code
_entity_poly.pdbx_strand_id
1 'polypeptide(L)'
;MAFARNTPSDSVALLNAFKAWYTSKKNGQLRHPKDELKWGSENFVQIKIIREAQEFQIAEMRPSASSLILGNQWSSSARNRFIVLVKDQSVVVSLYSILYDVMRVELFINSESTKTSVLDILVKEGHAVHLKGPSSSYKASFHSLSQKNRYRTVSLEKTSINSMAMNENPHHKHQRMLVAGLVSVNSIGTRVMLRHTTLLPDIPGLPGLVTMLFTPIMELRTNDERTCYSGALCGLGFNSQTQEAILPDNDIELAFDV
;
A
#
# COMPACT_ATOMS: atom_id res chain seq x y z
N MET A 1 36.34 4.89 -15.17
CA MET A 1 37.14 3.82 -14.53
C MET A 1 37.80 4.21 -13.19
N ALA A 2 38.08 5.49 -12.90
CA ALA A 2 38.81 5.91 -11.70
C ALA A 2 38.18 5.51 -10.35
N PHE A 3 36.85 5.50 -10.23
CA PHE A 3 36.15 5.18 -8.97
C PHE A 3 36.01 3.69 -8.68
N ALA A 4 36.20 2.83 -9.69
CA ALA A 4 36.01 1.39 -9.55
C ALA A 4 37.18 0.70 -8.82
N ARG A 5 38.33 1.37 -8.64
CA ARG A 5 39.54 0.81 -7.99
C ARG A 5 39.91 -0.59 -8.50
N ASN A 6 39.88 -0.80 -9.81
CA ASN A 6 40.11 -2.10 -10.49
C ASN A 6 39.13 -3.21 -10.10
N THR A 7 38.01 -2.90 -9.46
CA THR A 7 36.91 -3.84 -9.24
C THR A 7 35.93 -3.74 -10.42
N PRO A 8 35.37 -4.86 -10.90
CA PRO A 8 34.30 -4.84 -11.90
C PRO A 8 32.92 -4.52 -11.29
N SER A 9 32.87 -3.99 -10.06
CA SER A 9 31.63 -3.75 -9.34
C SER A 9 31.15 -2.32 -9.53
N ASP A 10 30.08 -2.16 -10.31
CA ASP A 10 29.46 -0.86 -10.56
C ASP A 10 28.92 -0.20 -9.28
N SER A 11 28.44 -1.00 -8.31
CA SER A 11 27.97 -0.48 -7.02
C SER A 11 29.11 0.10 -6.18
N VAL A 12 30.29 -0.53 -6.19
CA VAL A 12 31.50 0.00 -5.54
C VAL A 12 32.00 1.27 -6.25
N ALA A 13 31.95 1.29 -7.58
CA ALA A 13 32.30 2.46 -8.37
C ALA A 13 31.37 3.65 -8.05
N LEU A 14 30.06 3.41 -7.99
CA LEU A 14 29.07 4.43 -7.64
C LEU A 14 29.26 4.96 -6.21
N LEU A 15 29.50 4.06 -5.24
CA LEU A 15 29.76 4.43 -3.86
C LEU A 15 31.01 5.31 -3.73
N ASN A 16 32.08 4.97 -4.43
CA ASN A 16 33.32 5.75 -4.40
C ASN A 16 33.15 7.11 -5.09
N ALA A 17 32.39 7.17 -6.19
CA ALA A 17 32.01 8.43 -6.83
C ALA A 17 31.20 9.32 -5.89
N PHE A 18 30.20 8.76 -5.20
CA PHE A 18 29.41 9.48 -4.19
C PHE A 18 30.30 10.02 -3.05
N LYS A 19 31.23 9.21 -2.51
CA LYS A 19 32.16 9.65 -1.46
C LYS A 19 33.04 10.83 -1.90
N ALA A 20 33.57 10.77 -3.12
CA ALA A 20 34.40 11.84 -3.68
C ALA A 20 33.58 13.12 -3.90
N TRP A 21 32.37 12.99 -4.45
CA TRP A 21 31.43 14.08 -4.62
C TRP A 21 31.05 14.73 -3.28
N TYR A 22 30.66 13.94 -2.29
CA TYR A 22 30.24 14.39 -0.97
C TYR A 22 31.39 15.12 -0.23
N THR A 23 32.61 14.60 -0.32
CA THR A 23 33.81 15.25 0.23
C THR A 23 34.05 16.61 -0.42
N SER A 24 33.91 16.70 -1.75
CA SER A 24 34.06 17.95 -2.50
C SER A 24 32.97 18.97 -2.13
N LYS A 25 31.74 18.51 -1.88
CA LYS A 25 30.64 19.35 -1.38
C LYS A 25 30.91 19.88 0.02
N LYS A 26 31.36 19.02 0.94
CA LYS A 26 31.70 19.39 2.32
C LYS A 26 32.85 20.41 2.37
N ASN A 27 33.81 20.29 1.46
CA ASN A 27 34.92 21.23 1.30
C ASN A 27 34.51 22.53 0.58
N GLY A 28 33.24 22.66 0.19
CA GLY A 28 32.70 23.87 -0.42
C GLY A 28 33.07 24.10 -1.88
N GLN A 29 33.51 23.06 -2.60
CA GLN A 29 33.89 23.13 -4.01
C GLN A 29 32.71 22.96 -4.97
N LEU A 30 31.61 22.35 -4.50
CA LEU A 30 30.41 22.05 -5.30
C LEU A 30 29.19 22.78 -4.72
N ARG A 31 29.23 24.12 -4.72
CA ARG A 31 28.16 24.95 -4.13
C ARG A 31 27.03 25.23 -5.11
N HIS A 32 27.34 25.40 -6.40
CA HIS A 32 26.33 25.67 -7.40
C HIS A 32 26.01 24.43 -8.24
N PRO A 33 24.75 24.29 -8.71
CA PRO A 33 24.35 23.18 -9.59
C PRO A 33 25.21 23.03 -10.85
N LYS A 34 25.77 24.13 -11.37
CA LYS A 34 26.69 24.13 -12.51
C LYS A 34 28.04 23.47 -12.19
N ASP A 35 28.55 23.67 -10.97
CA ASP A 35 29.80 23.08 -10.51
C ASP A 35 29.64 21.56 -10.36
N GLU A 36 28.48 21.13 -9.87
CA GLU A 36 28.14 19.70 -9.80
C GLU A 36 28.04 19.09 -11.20
N LEU A 37 27.31 19.71 -12.14
CA LEU A 37 27.20 19.22 -13.52
C LEU A 37 28.58 19.10 -14.20
N LYS A 38 29.45 20.10 -14.01
CA LYS A 38 30.82 20.07 -14.50
C LYS A 38 31.62 18.92 -13.87
N TRP A 39 31.54 18.76 -12.55
CA TRP A 39 32.18 17.65 -11.85
C TRP A 39 31.71 16.29 -12.38
N GLY A 40 30.40 16.13 -12.62
CA GLY A 40 29.84 14.89 -13.17
C GLY A 40 30.36 14.59 -14.57
N SER A 41 30.42 15.61 -15.42
CA SER A 41 30.99 15.47 -16.77
C SER A 41 32.46 15.07 -16.74
N GLU A 42 33.28 15.70 -15.89
CA GLU A 42 34.71 15.41 -15.75
C GLU A 42 34.96 14.00 -15.20
N ASN A 43 34.04 13.50 -14.37
CA ASN A 43 34.15 12.21 -13.71
C ASN A 43 33.38 11.08 -14.42
N PHE A 44 32.71 11.38 -15.54
CA PHE A 44 31.81 10.47 -16.25
C PHE A 44 30.71 9.88 -15.36
N VAL A 45 30.15 10.71 -14.48
CA VAL A 45 29.11 10.35 -13.51
C VAL A 45 27.86 11.19 -13.77
N GLN A 46 26.71 10.53 -13.85
CA GLN A 46 25.43 11.23 -13.90
C GLN A 46 25.09 11.82 -12.52
N ILE A 47 25.17 13.15 -12.41
CA ILE A 47 24.90 13.88 -11.15
C ILE A 47 23.53 13.61 -10.57
N LYS A 48 22.54 13.35 -11.43
CA LYS A 48 21.19 13.00 -10.99
C LYS A 48 21.21 11.80 -10.03
N ILE A 49 21.94 10.75 -10.38
CA ILE A 49 22.07 9.53 -9.56
C ILE A 49 22.77 9.82 -8.22
N ILE A 50 23.77 10.71 -8.22
CA ILE A 50 24.50 11.10 -7.01
C ILE A 50 23.65 11.95 -6.06
N ARG A 51 22.82 12.85 -6.59
CA ARG A 51 21.86 13.64 -5.80
C ARG A 51 20.77 12.77 -5.21
N GLU A 52 20.22 11.84 -6.00
CA GLU A 52 19.22 10.86 -5.53
C GLU A 52 19.79 9.99 -4.39
N ALA A 53 21.09 9.66 -4.43
CA ALA A 53 21.76 8.94 -3.35
C ALA A 53 22.00 9.79 -2.08
N GLN A 54 21.94 11.12 -2.17
CA GLN A 54 22.18 12.03 -1.03
C GLN A 54 20.91 12.26 -0.20
N GLU A 55 19.75 12.33 -0.84
CA GLU A 55 18.53 12.83 -0.21
C GLU A 55 17.36 11.88 -0.42
N PHE A 56 17.01 11.16 0.64
CA PHE A 56 15.79 10.37 0.71
C PHE A 56 14.99 10.68 1.98
N GLN A 57 13.69 10.41 1.90
CA GLN A 57 12.76 10.49 3.03
C GLN A 57 12.28 9.09 3.38
N ILE A 58 12.09 8.81 4.67
CA ILE A 58 11.41 7.57 5.06
C ILE A 58 9.93 7.73 4.72
N ALA A 59 9.40 6.78 3.93
CA ALA A 59 8.02 6.75 3.52
C ALA A 59 7.09 6.73 4.74
N GLU A 60 5.94 7.37 4.63
CA GLU A 60 4.87 7.33 5.65
C GLU A 60 5.30 7.82 7.06
N MET A 61 6.36 8.63 7.15
CA MET A 61 6.91 9.11 8.43
C MET A 61 6.67 10.62 8.64
N ARG A 62 6.13 11.01 9.80
CA ARG A 62 6.06 12.41 10.28
C ARG A 62 6.58 12.55 11.70
N PRO A 63 7.08 13.73 12.10
CA PRO A 63 7.48 13.99 13.48
C PRO A 63 6.27 13.95 14.42
N SER A 64 6.47 13.45 15.64
CA SER A 64 5.47 13.58 16.70
C SER A 64 5.36 15.03 17.19
N ALA A 65 4.17 15.41 17.68
CA ALA A 65 3.81 16.79 18.04
C ALA A 65 4.75 17.46 19.06
N SER A 66 5.59 16.68 19.76
CA SER A 66 6.60 17.14 20.70
C SER A 66 7.67 18.09 20.10
N SER A 67 7.78 18.18 18.76
CA SER A 67 8.78 19.04 18.08
C SER A 67 8.26 20.41 17.63
N LEU A 68 6.94 20.64 17.63
CA LEU A 68 6.35 21.84 17.01
C LEU A 68 6.61 23.14 17.78
N ILE A 69 7.01 23.05 19.06
CA ILE A 69 7.16 24.22 19.95
C ILE A 69 8.44 25.04 19.64
N LEU A 70 9.41 24.48 18.91
CA LEU A 70 10.74 25.09 18.73
C LEU A 70 11.13 25.37 17.26
N GLY A 71 10.17 25.32 16.32
CA GLY A 71 10.42 25.60 14.89
C GLY A 71 11.28 24.56 14.15
N ASN A 72 11.83 23.56 14.84
CA ASN A 72 12.52 22.43 14.24
C ASN A 72 11.52 21.31 13.92
N GLN A 73 11.53 20.81 12.68
CA GLN A 73 10.62 19.75 12.26
C GLN A 73 10.80 18.41 13.02
N TRP A 74 12.01 18.06 13.47
CA TRP A 74 12.29 16.84 14.25
C TRP A 74 12.95 17.18 15.59
N SER A 75 12.64 16.42 16.65
CA SER A 75 13.28 16.61 17.97
C SER A 75 14.72 16.07 17.98
N SER A 76 15.59 16.62 18.83
CA SER A 76 16.97 16.13 18.98
C SER A 76 17.00 14.67 19.41
N SER A 77 16.06 14.26 20.28
CA SER A 77 15.89 12.86 20.68
C SER A 77 15.58 11.95 19.49
N ALA A 78 14.65 12.35 18.61
CA ALA A 78 14.29 11.57 17.43
C ALA A 78 15.48 11.45 16.46
N ARG A 79 16.24 12.53 16.25
CA ARG A 79 17.45 12.52 15.41
C ARG A 79 18.52 11.61 15.98
N ASN A 80 18.82 11.73 17.28
CA ASN A 80 19.84 10.91 17.94
C ASN A 80 19.45 9.43 17.89
N ARG A 81 18.17 9.12 18.13
CA ARG A 81 17.67 7.75 18.06
C ARG A 81 17.79 7.17 16.65
N PHE A 82 17.40 7.94 15.63
CA PHE A 82 17.60 7.53 14.24
C PHE A 82 19.07 7.25 13.92
N ILE A 83 19.99 8.13 14.35
CA ILE A 83 21.44 7.92 14.16
C ILE A 83 21.90 6.63 14.84
N VAL A 84 21.49 6.36 16.08
CA VAL A 84 21.84 5.11 16.79
C VAL A 84 21.36 3.88 16.02
N LEU A 85 20.21 3.96 15.37
CA LEU A 85 19.62 2.84 14.62
C LEU A 85 20.35 2.54 13.30
N VAL A 86 20.92 3.54 12.63
CA VAL A 86 21.45 3.40 11.26
C VAL A 86 22.97 3.55 11.16
N LYS A 87 23.60 4.23 12.12
CA LYS A 87 25.02 4.54 12.05
C LYS A 87 25.83 3.26 12.22
N ASP A 88 26.74 3.05 11.28
CA ASP A 88 27.65 1.89 11.24
C ASP A 88 26.91 0.53 11.19
N GLN A 89 25.63 0.52 10.77
CA GLN A 89 24.80 -0.68 10.61
C GLN A 89 24.50 -0.95 9.13
N SER A 90 24.41 -2.23 8.76
CA SER A 90 23.90 -2.63 7.44
C SER A 90 22.37 -2.54 7.42
N VAL A 91 21.85 -1.67 6.56
CA VAL A 91 20.41 -1.42 6.42
C VAL A 91 19.92 -1.85 5.05
N VAL A 92 18.70 -2.38 5.01
CA VAL A 92 18.00 -2.68 3.77
C VAL A 92 17.06 -1.53 3.46
N VAL A 93 17.20 -0.98 2.26
CA VAL A 93 16.37 0.11 1.75
C VAL A 93 15.50 -0.43 0.63
N SER A 94 14.20 -0.18 0.69
CA SER A 94 13.25 -0.54 -0.38
C SER A 94 12.60 0.74 -0.91
N LEU A 95 12.67 0.96 -2.23
CA LEU A 95 12.10 2.14 -2.85
C LEU A 95 10.57 2.11 -2.75
N TYR A 96 9.97 3.18 -2.22
CA TYR A 96 8.52 3.34 -2.13
C TYR A 96 7.99 4.18 -3.30
N SER A 97 8.56 5.37 -3.53
CA SER A 97 8.15 6.27 -4.62
C SER A 97 9.25 7.27 -4.96
N ILE A 98 9.27 7.77 -6.19
CA ILE A 98 10.06 8.94 -6.60
C ILE A 98 9.09 9.99 -7.12
N LEU A 99 8.98 11.13 -6.45
CA LEU A 99 8.08 12.22 -6.85
C LEU A 99 8.80 13.55 -6.65
N TYR A 100 8.81 14.40 -7.70
CA TYR A 100 9.49 15.71 -7.69
C TYR A 100 10.95 15.62 -7.21
N ASP A 101 11.70 14.62 -7.72
CA ASP A 101 13.09 14.34 -7.35
C ASP A 101 13.32 14.00 -5.85
N VAL A 102 12.26 13.70 -5.09
CA VAL A 102 12.36 13.19 -3.72
C VAL A 102 12.14 11.69 -3.71
N MET A 103 13.18 10.95 -3.33
CA MET A 103 13.10 9.51 -3.12
C MET A 103 12.47 9.22 -1.75
N ARG A 104 11.33 8.53 -1.74
CA ARG A 104 10.75 7.97 -0.52
C ARG A 104 11.08 6.49 -0.43
N VAL A 105 11.56 6.06 0.73
CA VAL A 105 12.03 4.68 0.93
C VAL A 105 11.48 4.09 2.22
N GLU A 106 11.28 2.79 2.22
CA GLU A 106 11.13 2.01 3.42
C GLU A 106 12.52 1.58 3.90
N LEU A 107 12.82 1.84 5.16
CA LEU A 107 14.13 1.57 5.76
C LEU A 107 14.01 0.46 6.80
N PHE A 108 14.85 -0.56 6.67
CA PHE A 108 14.85 -1.71 7.55
C PHE A 108 16.25 -2.01 8.09
N ILE A 109 16.33 -2.40 9.35
CA ILE A 109 17.56 -2.88 9.99
C ILE A 109 17.53 -4.40 9.98
N ASN A 110 18.66 -5.00 9.64
CA ASN A 110 18.81 -6.45 9.68
C ASN A 110 19.30 -6.86 11.09
N SER A 111 18.42 -7.44 11.90
CA SER A 111 18.79 -8.11 13.16
C SER A 111 18.87 -9.61 12.92
N GLU A 112 19.63 -10.34 13.74
CA GLU A 112 20.04 -11.75 13.57
C GLU A 112 18.94 -12.75 13.13
N SER A 113 17.65 -12.44 13.31
CA SER A 113 16.54 -13.28 12.87
C SER A 113 15.36 -12.55 12.21
N THR A 114 15.34 -11.21 12.14
CA THR A 114 14.18 -10.45 11.62
C THR A 114 14.55 -9.12 10.97
N LYS A 115 13.86 -8.80 9.87
CA LYS A 115 13.86 -7.48 9.22
C LYS A 115 12.93 -6.55 10.01
N THR A 116 13.50 -5.56 10.71
CA THR A 116 12.71 -4.61 11.51
C THR A 116 12.65 -3.24 10.83
N SER A 117 11.45 -2.69 10.69
CA SER A 117 11.22 -1.36 10.09
C SER A 117 11.66 -0.25 11.03
N VAL A 118 12.48 0.69 10.54
CA VAL A 118 12.91 1.88 11.31
C VAL A 118 11.74 2.79 11.65
N LEU A 119 10.75 2.88 10.74
CA LEU A 119 9.52 3.64 10.98
C LEU A 119 8.78 3.11 12.21
N ASP A 120 8.60 1.78 12.29
CA ASP A 120 7.84 1.17 13.38
C ASP A 120 8.51 1.38 14.75
N ILE A 121 9.84 1.33 14.80
CA ILE A 121 10.62 1.62 16.02
C ILE A 121 10.38 3.07 16.46
N LEU A 122 10.56 4.03 15.55
CA LEU A 122 10.40 5.46 15.87
C LEU A 122 8.96 5.82 16.24
N VAL A 123 7.96 5.15 15.64
CA VAL A 123 6.54 5.32 16.00
C VAL A 123 6.26 4.72 17.38
N LYS A 124 6.73 3.51 17.65
CA LYS A 124 6.57 2.84 18.95
C LYS A 124 7.20 3.64 20.10
N GLU A 125 8.34 4.28 19.84
CA GLU A 125 9.07 5.12 20.80
C GLU A 125 8.51 6.56 20.89
N GLY A 126 7.44 6.88 20.16
CA GLY A 126 6.79 8.19 20.21
C GLY A 126 7.60 9.33 19.55
N HIS A 127 8.63 9.00 18.78
CA HIS A 127 9.43 9.96 18.02
C HIS A 127 8.80 10.34 16.69
N ALA A 128 8.04 9.44 16.09
CA ALA A 128 7.35 9.63 14.82
C ALA A 128 5.87 9.24 14.91
N VAL A 129 5.10 9.66 13.92
CA VAL A 129 3.72 9.25 13.69
C VAL A 129 3.61 8.71 12.27
N HIS A 130 2.83 7.63 12.12
CA HIS A 130 2.56 7.04 10.82
C HIS A 130 1.67 7.97 10.00
N LEU A 131 2.18 8.39 8.87
CA LEU A 131 1.52 9.27 7.93
C LEU A 131 0.67 8.39 7.02
N LYS A 132 -0.64 8.32 7.29
CA LYS A 132 -1.57 7.77 6.31
C LYS A 132 -1.52 8.69 5.10
N GLY A 133 -0.94 8.19 4.00
CA GLY A 133 -0.86 8.92 2.73
C GLY A 133 -2.24 9.40 2.28
N PRO A 134 -2.32 10.30 1.29
CA PRO A 134 -3.60 10.81 0.82
C PRO A 134 -4.47 9.63 0.37
N SER A 135 -5.47 9.29 1.18
CA SER A 135 -6.51 8.35 0.80
C SER A 135 -7.35 9.09 -0.22
N SER A 136 -7.06 8.87 -1.51
CA SER A 136 -7.95 9.32 -2.57
C SER A 136 -9.35 8.83 -2.26
N SER A 137 -10.34 9.72 -2.23
CA SER A 137 -11.74 9.35 -2.06
C SER A 137 -12.23 8.38 -3.13
N TYR A 138 -11.52 8.32 -4.27
CA TYR A 138 -11.76 7.37 -5.34
C TYR A 138 -11.19 5.98 -5.06
N LYS A 139 -10.44 5.76 -3.98
CA LYS A 139 -9.92 4.41 -3.67
C LYS A 139 -11.09 3.45 -3.42
N ALA A 140 -11.15 2.37 -4.19
CA ALA A 140 -12.19 1.36 -4.04
C ALA A 140 -11.97 0.54 -2.76
N SER A 141 -13.07 0.31 -2.03
CA SER A 141 -13.13 -0.61 -0.90
C SER A 141 -14.01 -1.80 -1.23
N PHE A 142 -13.52 -3.00 -1.00
CA PHE A 142 -14.27 -4.23 -1.25
C PHE A 142 -14.87 -4.75 0.05
N HIS A 143 -16.04 -5.36 -0.06
CA HIS A 143 -16.74 -6.05 1.03
C HIS A 143 -17.22 -7.40 0.53
N SER A 144 -17.49 -8.34 1.45
CA SER A 144 -18.03 -9.64 1.09
C SER A 144 -19.54 -9.56 0.86
N LEU A 145 -20.04 -10.36 -0.09
CA LEU A 145 -21.48 -10.49 -0.36
C LEU A 145 -22.21 -11.42 0.63
N SER A 146 -21.48 -12.35 1.28
CA SER A 146 -22.07 -13.30 2.22
C SER A 146 -22.25 -12.69 3.61
N GLN A 147 -23.36 -13.04 4.27
CA GLN A 147 -23.71 -12.56 5.60
C GLN A 147 -22.65 -12.90 6.66
N LYS A 148 -22.06 -14.10 6.59
CA LYS A 148 -20.96 -14.59 7.47
C LYS A 148 -19.77 -13.64 7.54
N ASN A 149 -19.49 -12.93 6.45
CA ASN A 149 -18.30 -12.09 6.33
C ASN A 149 -18.61 -10.59 6.37
N ARG A 150 -19.86 -10.18 6.64
CA ARG A 150 -20.31 -8.78 6.62
C ARG A 150 -19.53 -7.87 7.57
N TYR A 151 -19.07 -8.41 8.69
CA TYR A 151 -18.28 -7.68 9.70
C TYR A 151 -16.76 -7.88 9.57
N ARG A 152 -16.31 -8.69 8.61
CA ARG A 152 -14.89 -8.96 8.42
C ARG A 152 -14.28 -7.91 7.50
N THR A 153 -13.10 -7.43 7.87
CA THR A 153 -12.34 -6.54 7.00
C THR A 153 -11.82 -7.33 5.81
N VAL A 154 -12.19 -6.93 4.59
CA VAL A 154 -11.62 -7.50 3.36
C VAL A 154 -10.36 -6.73 3.01
N SER A 155 -9.29 -7.47 2.72
CA SER A 155 -8.02 -6.89 2.31
C SER A 155 -7.46 -7.63 1.11
N LEU A 156 -6.88 -6.87 0.20
CA LEU A 156 -6.19 -7.41 -0.94
C LEU A 156 -4.71 -7.53 -0.61
N GLU A 157 -4.07 -8.55 -1.17
CA GLU A 157 -2.62 -8.67 -1.15
C GLU A 157 -1.97 -7.42 -1.77
N LYS A 158 -0.97 -6.85 -1.09
CA LYS A 158 -0.33 -5.60 -1.53
C LYS A 158 0.36 -5.71 -2.89
N THR A 159 0.74 -6.91 -3.31
CA THR A 159 1.33 -7.18 -4.63
C THR A 159 0.28 -7.24 -5.74
N SER A 160 -1.01 -7.32 -5.42
CA SER A 160 -2.09 -7.28 -6.40
C SER A 160 -2.28 -5.86 -6.92
N ILE A 161 -2.40 -5.70 -8.24
CA ILE A 161 -2.74 -4.43 -8.89
C ILE A 161 -4.08 -3.87 -8.37
N ASN A 162 -5.03 -4.76 -8.06
CA ASN A 162 -6.34 -4.34 -7.54
C ASN A 162 -6.28 -3.81 -6.11
N SER A 163 -5.17 -3.95 -5.37
CA SER A 163 -4.99 -3.32 -4.05
C SER A 163 -4.99 -1.78 -4.12
N MET A 164 -4.77 -1.24 -5.32
CA MET A 164 -4.83 0.17 -5.66
C MET A 164 -6.03 0.52 -6.55
N ALA A 165 -7.04 -0.36 -6.64
CA ALA A 165 -8.22 -0.13 -7.47
C ALA A 165 -8.89 1.21 -7.11
N MET A 166 -9.30 1.93 -8.16
CA MET A 166 -10.00 3.21 -8.05
C MET A 166 -11.40 3.09 -8.65
N ASN A 167 -12.37 3.76 -8.05
CA ASN A 167 -13.68 3.97 -8.61
C ASN A 167 -13.61 5.17 -9.56
N GLU A 168 -13.51 4.91 -10.86
CA GLU A 168 -13.42 5.96 -11.89
C GLU A 168 -14.75 6.72 -12.07
N ASN A 169 -15.88 6.09 -11.72
CA ASN A 169 -17.22 6.63 -11.91
C ASN A 169 -17.99 6.67 -10.58
N PRO A 170 -17.60 7.50 -9.59
CA PRO A 170 -18.29 7.55 -8.29
C PRO A 170 -19.75 8.02 -8.37
N HIS A 171 -20.15 8.64 -9.50
CA HIS A 171 -21.54 9.01 -9.75
C HIS A 171 -22.44 7.80 -10.05
N HIS A 172 -21.85 6.70 -10.52
CA HIS A 172 -22.57 5.45 -10.74
C HIS A 172 -22.77 4.73 -9.42
N LYS A 173 -24.03 4.39 -9.12
CA LYS A 173 -24.42 3.76 -7.86
C LYS A 173 -24.52 2.24 -7.92
N HIS A 174 -24.27 1.65 -9.09
CA HIS A 174 -24.32 0.20 -9.26
C HIS A 174 -23.07 -0.48 -8.69
N GLN A 175 -23.21 -1.73 -8.29
CA GLN A 175 -22.15 -2.48 -7.65
C GLN A 175 -21.19 -3.05 -8.71
N ARG A 176 -19.89 -3.03 -8.41
CA ARG A 176 -18.85 -3.68 -9.23
C ARG A 176 -18.26 -4.86 -8.46
N MET A 177 -18.03 -5.97 -9.15
CA MET A 177 -17.51 -7.18 -8.54
C MET A 177 -15.99 -7.34 -8.68
N LEU A 178 -15.41 -7.95 -7.65
CA LEU A 178 -14.04 -8.47 -7.64
C LEU A 178 -14.10 -9.96 -7.35
N VAL A 179 -13.43 -10.76 -8.15
CA VAL A 179 -13.27 -12.21 -7.93
C VAL A 179 -11.85 -12.48 -7.44
N ALA A 180 -11.71 -13.33 -6.44
CA ALA A 180 -10.41 -13.77 -5.93
C ALA A 180 -10.22 -15.26 -6.22
N GLY A 181 -9.07 -15.62 -6.78
CA GLY A 181 -8.70 -17.03 -6.98
C GLY A 181 -8.33 -17.75 -5.68
N LEU A 182 -7.86 -17.01 -4.67
CA LEU A 182 -7.59 -17.54 -3.33
C LEU A 182 -8.13 -16.61 -2.25
N VAL A 183 -8.81 -17.20 -1.26
CA VAL A 183 -9.36 -16.51 -0.10
C VAL A 183 -8.81 -17.17 1.15
N SER A 184 -8.21 -16.37 2.02
CA SER A 184 -7.71 -16.83 3.32
C SER A 184 -8.26 -15.95 4.44
N VAL A 185 -8.36 -16.50 5.65
CA VAL A 185 -8.79 -15.76 6.83
C VAL A 185 -7.63 -15.74 7.82
N ASN A 186 -7.42 -14.61 8.50
CA ASN A 186 -6.42 -14.53 9.56
C ASN A 186 -6.76 -15.45 10.74
N SER A 187 -5.77 -15.78 11.57
CA SER A 187 -5.94 -16.64 12.75
C SER A 187 -7.00 -16.16 13.73
N ILE A 188 -7.22 -14.84 13.83
CA ILE A 188 -8.23 -14.20 14.70
C ILE A 188 -9.64 -14.26 14.08
N GLY A 189 -9.78 -14.54 12.77
CA GLY A 189 -11.07 -14.60 12.08
C GLY A 189 -11.67 -13.25 11.68
N THR A 190 -10.98 -12.13 11.93
CA THR A 190 -11.46 -10.76 11.71
C THR A 190 -11.19 -10.21 10.32
N ARG A 191 -10.23 -10.77 9.59
CA ARG A 191 -9.74 -10.23 8.32
C ARG A 191 -9.67 -11.31 7.25
N VAL A 192 -10.30 -11.04 6.11
CA VAL A 192 -10.24 -11.86 4.90
C VAL A 192 -9.16 -11.28 3.99
N MET A 193 -8.24 -12.13 3.52
CA MET A 193 -7.18 -11.78 2.60
C MET A 193 -7.42 -12.44 1.24
N LEU A 194 -7.53 -11.60 0.21
CA LEU A 194 -7.79 -11.98 -1.17
C LEU A 194 -6.49 -11.97 -1.99
N ARG A 195 -6.24 -13.03 -2.75
CA ARG A 195 -5.11 -13.16 -3.69
C ARG A 195 -5.59 -13.63 -5.06
N HIS A 196 -4.75 -13.43 -6.08
CA HIS A 196 -5.09 -13.70 -7.48
C HIS A 196 -6.44 -13.08 -7.87
N THR A 197 -6.55 -11.77 -7.66
CA THR A 197 -7.82 -11.05 -7.82
C THR A 197 -8.00 -10.51 -9.22
N THR A 198 -9.23 -10.55 -9.73
CA THR A 198 -9.64 -9.98 -11.03
C THR A 198 -10.86 -9.09 -10.83
N LEU A 199 -10.79 -7.85 -11.31
CA LEU A 199 -11.94 -6.95 -11.38
C LEU A 199 -12.84 -7.36 -12.55
N LEU A 200 -14.13 -7.50 -12.30
CA LEU A 200 -15.09 -7.74 -13.37
C LEU A 200 -15.47 -6.43 -14.07
N PRO A 201 -15.94 -6.50 -15.34
CA PRO A 201 -16.42 -5.34 -16.07
C PRO A 201 -17.51 -4.58 -15.32
N ASP A 202 -17.57 -3.28 -15.55
CA ASP A 202 -18.51 -2.37 -14.90
C ASP A 202 -19.87 -2.38 -15.61
N ILE A 203 -20.69 -3.39 -15.33
CA ILE A 203 -21.98 -3.58 -15.99
C ILE A 203 -23.09 -3.50 -14.93
N PRO A 204 -24.06 -2.58 -15.05
CA PRO A 204 -25.24 -2.53 -14.18
C PRO A 204 -25.99 -3.85 -14.17
N GLY A 205 -26.47 -4.30 -13.00
CA GLY A 205 -27.19 -5.56 -12.85
C GLY A 205 -26.32 -6.82 -12.88
N LEU A 206 -25.04 -6.73 -13.28
CA LEU A 206 -24.13 -7.89 -13.34
C LEU A 206 -24.01 -8.65 -12.01
N PRO A 207 -23.88 -7.99 -10.84
CA PRO A 207 -23.81 -8.70 -9.56
C PRO A 207 -25.08 -9.50 -9.26
N GLY A 208 -26.26 -8.96 -9.60
CA GLY A 208 -27.51 -9.68 -9.46
C GLY A 208 -27.60 -10.85 -10.41
N LEU A 209 -27.28 -10.65 -11.69
CA LEU A 209 -27.31 -11.69 -12.72
C LEU A 209 -26.37 -12.85 -12.39
N VAL A 210 -25.12 -12.57 -12.01
CA VAL A 210 -24.14 -13.60 -11.66
C VAL A 210 -24.60 -14.38 -10.43
N THR A 211 -25.05 -13.70 -9.39
CA THR A 211 -25.53 -14.37 -8.16
C THR A 211 -26.75 -15.26 -8.46
N MET A 212 -27.71 -14.77 -9.24
CA MET A 212 -28.89 -15.53 -9.63
C MET A 212 -28.58 -16.70 -10.57
N LEU A 213 -27.61 -16.55 -11.47
CA LEU A 213 -27.24 -17.62 -12.41
C LEU A 213 -26.60 -18.83 -11.71
N PHE A 214 -25.83 -18.58 -10.65
CA PHE A 214 -25.06 -19.61 -9.96
C PHE A 214 -25.68 -20.07 -8.63
N THR A 215 -26.79 -19.47 -8.19
CA THR A 215 -27.48 -19.89 -6.97
C THR A 215 -28.43 -21.08 -7.24
N PRO A 216 -28.40 -22.13 -6.41
CA PRO A 216 -29.34 -23.24 -6.56
C PRO A 216 -30.79 -22.85 -6.33
N ILE A 217 -31.06 -22.00 -5.33
CA ILE A 217 -32.39 -21.57 -4.94
C ILE A 217 -32.36 -20.06 -4.70
N MET A 218 -33.35 -19.35 -5.25
CA MET A 218 -33.51 -17.92 -5.04
C MET A 218 -34.94 -17.55 -4.65
N GLU A 219 -35.07 -16.52 -3.81
CA GLU A 219 -36.31 -15.83 -3.49
C GLU A 219 -36.23 -14.40 -4.00
N LEU A 220 -37.10 -14.02 -4.95
CA LEU A 220 -37.14 -12.65 -5.47
C LEU A 220 -37.84 -11.72 -4.48
N ARG A 221 -37.20 -10.57 -4.21
CA ARG A 221 -37.75 -9.49 -3.40
C ARG A 221 -38.49 -8.50 -4.31
N THR A 222 -39.60 -7.96 -3.82
CA THR A 222 -40.40 -6.96 -4.55
C THR A 222 -40.46 -5.66 -3.75
N ASN A 223 -40.82 -4.57 -4.42
CA ASN A 223 -41.20 -3.35 -3.72
C ASN A 223 -42.53 -3.53 -2.97
N ASP A 224 -42.85 -2.59 -2.07
CA ASP A 224 -44.06 -2.68 -1.22
C ASP A 224 -45.36 -2.80 -2.04
N GLU A 225 -45.39 -2.18 -3.22
CA GLU A 225 -46.52 -2.20 -4.16
C GLU A 225 -46.58 -3.49 -5.02
N ARG A 226 -45.55 -4.35 -4.94
CA ARG A 226 -45.40 -5.58 -5.74
C ARG A 226 -45.46 -5.37 -7.25
N THR A 227 -45.05 -4.19 -7.72
CA THR A 227 -45.04 -3.81 -9.13
C THR A 227 -43.69 -4.09 -9.80
N CYS A 228 -42.61 -4.19 -9.03
CA CYS A 228 -41.29 -4.52 -9.54
C CYS A 228 -40.47 -5.38 -8.57
N TYR A 229 -39.51 -6.12 -9.12
CA TYR A 229 -38.51 -6.82 -8.33
C TYR A 229 -37.40 -5.84 -7.90
N SER A 230 -37.10 -5.82 -6.62
CA SER A 230 -36.13 -4.90 -6.00
C SER A 230 -34.82 -5.60 -5.62
N GLY A 231 -34.78 -6.93 -5.62
CA GLY A 231 -33.61 -7.71 -5.25
C GLY A 231 -33.88 -9.21 -5.20
N ALA A 232 -32.93 -9.95 -4.63
CA ALA A 232 -33.06 -11.39 -4.42
C ALA A 232 -32.31 -11.84 -3.15
N LEU A 233 -32.83 -12.87 -2.50
CA LEU A 233 -32.11 -13.70 -1.55
C LEU A 233 -31.70 -14.99 -2.26
N CYS A 234 -30.40 -15.25 -2.30
CA CYS A 234 -29.81 -16.36 -3.04
C CYS A 234 -29.03 -17.26 -2.08
N GLY A 235 -29.26 -18.57 -2.15
CA GLY A 235 -28.70 -19.53 -1.20
C GLY A 235 -28.90 -20.98 -1.61
N LEU A 236 -28.76 -21.88 -0.64
CA LEU A 236 -29.01 -23.32 -0.83
C LEU A 236 -30.48 -23.70 -0.62
N GLY A 237 -31.31 -22.76 -0.15
CA GLY A 237 -32.72 -22.99 0.16
C GLY A 237 -32.92 -23.49 1.59
N PHE A 238 -33.99 -24.24 1.81
CA PHE A 238 -34.40 -24.72 3.13
C PHE A 238 -34.61 -26.24 3.13
N ASN A 239 -34.51 -26.85 4.31
CA ASN A 239 -34.81 -28.26 4.50
C ASN A 239 -36.33 -28.45 4.54
N SER A 240 -36.87 -29.29 3.65
CA SER A 240 -38.32 -29.51 3.53
C SER A 240 -38.97 -30.13 4.78
N GLN A 241 -38.22 -30.87 5.60
CA GLN A 241 -38.72 -31.51 6.81
C GLN A 241 -38.68 -30.58 8.03
N THR A 242 -37.56 -29.87 8.23
CA THR A 242 -37.38 -29.00 9.41
C THR A 242 -37.87 -27.58 9.17
N GLN A 243 -38.10 -27.18 7.92
CA GLN A 243 -38.44 -25.81 7.50
C GLN A 243 -37.35 -24.78 7.87
N GLU A 244 -36.11 -25.24 8.09
CA GLU A 244 -34.96 -24.38 8.43
C GLU A 244 -34.08 -24.11 7.20
N ALA A 245 -33.48 -22.92 7.14
CA ALA A 245 -32.55 -22.53 6.09
C ALA A 245 -31.27 -23.38 6.11
N ILE A 246 -30.79 -23.77 4.92
CA ILE A 246 -29.56 -24.54 4.75
C ILE A 246 -28.39 -23.56 4.65
N LEU A 247 -27.55 -23.53 5.69
CA LEU A 247 -26.39 -22.62 5.79
C LEU A 247 -26.75 -21.13 5.63
N PRO A 248 -27.63 -20.57 6.48
CA PRO A 248 -28.11 -19.20 6.35
C PRO A 248 -26.98 -18.16 6.37
N ASP A 249 -25.88 -18.42 7.08
CA ASP A 249 -24.70 -17.54 7.10
C ASP A 249 -24.08 -17.33 5.71
N ASN A 250 -24.26 -18.28 4.80
CA ASN A 250 -23.71 -18.25 3.46
C ASN A 250 -24.67 -17.63 2.44
N ASP A 251 -25.90 -17.30 2.84
CA ASP A 251 -26.85 -16.66 1.95
C ASP A 251 -26.36 -15.26 1.53
N ILE A 252 -26.74 -14.89 0.32
CA ILE A 252 -26.40 -13.62 -0.31
C ILE A 252 -27.70 -12.88 -0.57
N GLU A 253 -27.85 -11.73 0.08
CA GLU A 253 -28.93 -10.79 -0.18
C GLU A 253 -28.39 -9.62 -0.99
N LEU A 254 -29.05 -9.32 -2.12
CA LEU A 254 -28.65 -8.25 -3.00
C LEU A 254 -29.86 -7.46 -3.51
N ALA A 255 -29.69 -6.14 -3.63
CA ALA A 255 -30.63 -5.26 -4.29
C ALA A 255 -30.24 -5.11 -5.77
N PHE A 256 -31.24 -5.03 -6.65
CA PHE A 256 -31.00 -4.76 -8.06
C PHE A 256 -30.70 -3.27 -8.26
N ASP A 257 -29.72 -3.00 -9.12
CA ASP A 257 -29.15 -1.68 -9.38
C ASP A 257 -29.34 -1.22 -10.85
N VAL A 258 -30.43 -1.72 -11.46
CA VAL A 258 -30.89 -1.46 -12.83
C VAL A 258 -32.26 -0.79 -12.86
#